data_AF-A0A7K6DWC0-F1
#
_entry.id   AF-A0A7K6DWC0-F1
#
_cell.length_a   1.000
_cell.length_b   1.000
_cell.length_c   1.000
_cell.angle_alpha   90.00
_cell.angle_beta   90.00
_cell.angle_gamma   90.00
#
_symmetry.space_group_name_H-M   'P 1'
#
loop_
_entity.id
_entity.type
_entity.pdbx_description
1 polymer ?
#
loop_
_entity_poly.entity_id
_entity_poly.type
_entity_poly.pdbx_seq_one_letter_code
_entity_poly.pdbx_strand_id
1 'polypeptide(L)'
;PYYVNINQSLFLEAYLHSSDPNLTLFLHTCVASPTSHNTTGGYAIIKNGCVRDPTYAAYYSPYRHTLRFKYNAFQSLRNNPVVYLQCELVVCRAYDYSSRCYQGCVRRSKREANS
;
A
#
# COMPACT_ATOMS: atom_id res chain seq x y z
N PRO A 1 7.70 5.00 17.86
CA PRO A 1 6.39 5.40 17.28
C PRO A 1 6.56 6.73 16.54
N TYR A 2 5.80 6.98 15.49
CA TYR A 2 5.83 8.23 14.74
C TYR A 2 4.56 9.04 15.09
N TYR A 3 4.73 10.25 15.62
CA TYR A 3 3.63 11.08 16.11
C TYR A 3 3.18 12.05 15.02
N VAL A 4 1.86 12.15 14.84
CA VAL A 4 1.25 13.01 13.82
C VAL A 4 -0.04 13.62 14.31
N ASN A 5 -0.35 14.79 13.78
CA ASN A 5 -1.67 15.40 13.90
C ASN A 5 -2.63 14.79 12.88
N ILE A 6 -3.94 14.84 13.19
CA ILE A 6 -4.97 14.47 12.22
C ILE A 6 -4.79 15.32 10.95
N ASN A 7 -4.96 14.69 9.79
CA ASN A 7 -4.79 15.27 8.46
C ASN A 7 -3.35 15.69 8.09
N GLN A 8 -2.36 15.45 8.95
CA GLN A 8 -0.95 15.63 8.59
C GLN A 8 -0.53 14.58 7.56
N SER A 9 0.17 14.98 6.50
CA SER A 9 0.71 14.04 5.53
C SER A 9 1.84 13.19 6.12
N LEU A 10 1.69 11.88 6.00
CA LEU A 10 2.68 10.86 6.30
C LEU A 10 3.39 10.47 5.00
N PHE A 11 4.71 10.55 4.98
CA PHE A 11 5.53 10.17 3.83
C PHE A 11 6.28 8.88 4.16
N LEU A 12 6.17 7.89 3.28
CA LEU A 12 6.74 6.57 3.47
C LEU A 12 7.57 6.18 2.25
N GLU A 13 8.67 5.49 2.54
CA GLU A 13 9.53 4.86 1.56
C GLU A 13 9.72 3.40 1.94
N ALA A 14 9.66 2.52 0.94
CA ALA A 14 10.15 1.16 1.07
C ALA A 14 11.22 0.91 0.01
N TYR A 15 12.31 0.29 0.45
CA TYR A 15 13.49 0.00 -0.35
C TYR A 15 13.79 -1.49 -0.26
N LEU A 16 13.97 -2.14 -1.42
CA LEU A 16 14.41 -3.53 -1.51
C LEU A 16 15.92 -3.56 -1.62
N HIS A 17 16.58 -4.08 -0.60
CA HIS A 17 18.02 -4.30 -0.60
C HIS A 17 18.36 -5.58 -1.37
N SER A 18 18.84 -5.43 -2.60
CA SER A 18 19.24 -6.54 -3.47
C SER A 18 20.35 -6.09 -4.43
N SER A 19 21.25 -7.00 -4.79
CA SER A 19 22.25 -6.80 -5.84
C SER A 19 21.69 -6.99 -7.25
N ASP A 20 20.49 -7.57 -7.41
CA ASP A 20 19.86 -7.79 -8.72
C ASP A 20 19.16 -6.51 -9.20
N PRO A 21 19.67 -5.84 -10.26
CA PRO A 21 19.09 -4.60 -10.77
C PRO A 21 17.75 -4.82 -11.48
N ASN A 22 17.39 -6.07 -11.78
CA ASN A 22 16.16 -6.42 -12.49
C ASN A 22 15.01 -6.74 -11.55
N LEU A 23 15.06 -6.32 -10.28
CA LEU A 23 13.92 -6.45 -9.37
C LEU A 23 13.14 -5.14 -9.28
N THR A 24 11.81 -5.26 -9.25
CA THR A 24 10.89 -4.15 -9.02
C THR A 24 10.05 -4.42 -7.79
N LEU A 25 9.81 -3.39 -6.98
CA LEU A 25 8.86 -3.43 -5.88
C LEU A 25 7.48 -2.95 -6.34
N PHE A 26 6.45 -3.59 -5.79
CA PHE A 26 5.05 -3.20 -5.98
C PHE A 26 4.30 -3.20 -4.65
N LEU A 27 3.55 -2.12 -4.40
CA LEU A 27 2.73 -1.94 -3.21
C LEU A 27 1.37 -2.63 -3.42
N HIS A 28 1.16 -3.80 -2.82
CA HIS A 28 -0.03 -4.62 -3.09
C HIS A 28 -1.19 -4.30 -2.15
N THR A 29 -0.94 -4.29 -0.84
CA THR A 29 -1.97 -4.00 0.17
C THR A 29 -1.33 -3.17 1.26
N CYS A 30 -2.00 -2.12 1.74
CA CYS A 30 -1.62 -1.40 2.94
C CYS A 30 -2.86 -1.16 3.79
N VAL A 31 -2.85 -1.61 5.03
CA VAL A 31 -3.95 -1.45 5.98
C VAL A 31 -3.42 -0.80 7.26
N ALA A 32 -4.12 0.22 7.73
CA ALA A 32 -3.90 0.80 9.05
C ALA A 32 -4.93 0.23 10.04
N SER A 33 -4.45 -0.45 11.08
CA SER A 33 -5.28 -1.14 12.08
C SER A 33 -4.92 -0.73 13.51
N PRO A 34 -5.85 -0.84 14.48
CA PRO A 34 -5.54 -0.59 15.89
C PRO A 34 -4.57 -1.61 16.52
N THR A 35 -4.39 -2.77 15.88
CA THR A 35 -3.49 -3.84 16.35
C THR A 35 -2.47 -4.20 15.27
N SER A 36 -1.29 -4.64 15.69
CA SER A 36 -0.18 -5.02 14.83
C SER A 36 -0.34 -6.38 14.14
N HIS A 37 -1.19 -7.26 14.68
CA HIS A 37 -1.29 -8.65 14.23
C HIS A 37 -2.52 -8.93 13.36
N ASN A 38 -3.52 -8.05 13.39
CA ASN A 38 -4.78 -8.28 12.69
C ASN A 38 -5.25 -7.02 11.98
N THR A 39 -5.47 -7.14 10.67
CA THR A 39 -6.01 -6.09 9.81
C THR A 39 -7.54 -6.07 9.76
N THR A 40 -8.22 -6.96 10.51
CA THR A 40 -9.69 -7.04 10.55
C THR A 40 -10.28 -5.74 11.10
N GLY A 41 -11.17 -5.13 10.32
CA GLY A 41 -11.74 -3.82 10.63
C GLY A 41 -10.73 -2.66 10.51
N GLY A 42 -9.56 -2.89 9.90
CA GLY A 42 -8.59 -1.86 9.57
C GLY A 42 -9.02 -1.02 8.37
N TYR A 43 -8.45 0.17 8.27
CA TYR A 43 -8.65 1.10 7.17
C TYR A 43 -7.69 0.77 6.03
N ALA A 44 -8.22 0.39 4.87
CA ALA A 44 -7.40 0.06 3.71
C ALA A 44 -6.96 1.35 2.99
N ILE A 45 -5.66 1.57 2.90
CA ILE A 45 -5.05 2.65 2.12
C ILE A 45 -4.88 2.19 0.66
N ILE A 46 -4.39 0.96 0.49
CA ILE A 46 -4.31 0.24 -0.78
C ILE A 46 -4.85 -1.17 -0.55
N LYS A 47 -5.59 -1.70 -1.53
CA LYS A 47 -6.05 -3.09 -1.52
C LYS A 47 -5.96 -3.70 -2.91
N ASN A 48 -5.26 -4.82 -3.05
CA ASN A 48 -5.06 -5.52 -4.32
C ASN A 48 -4.47 -4.63 -5.42
N GLY A 49 -3.50 -3.78 -5.07
CA GLY A 49 -2.87 -2.80 -5.95
C GLY A 49 -3.72 -1.57 -6.23
N CYS A 50 -4.94 -1.49 -5.71
CA CYS A 50 -5.85 -0.38 -5.95
C CYS A 50 -5.84 0.59 -4.77
N VAL A 51 -5.63 1.87 -5.07
CA VAL A 51 -5.76 2.96 -4.10
C VAL A 51 -7.19 3.02 -3.56
N ARG A 52 -7.32 3.14 -2.24
CA ARG A 52 -8.59 3.26 -1.51
C ARG A 52 -8.67 4.54 -0.69
N ASP A 53 -7.54 5.01 -0.19
CA ASP A 53 -7.45 6.30 0.50
C ASP A 53 -7.38 7.44 -0.55
N PRO A 54 -8.30 8.42 -0.50
CA PRO A 54 -8.33 9.54 -1.45
C PRO A 54 -7.16 10.53 -1.27
N THR A 55 -6.50 10.52 -0.11
CA THR A 55 -5.33 11.35 0.18
C THR A 55 -4.02 10.70 -0.26
N TYR A 56 -4.07 9.47 -0.73
CA TYR A 56 -2.91 8.73 -1.23
C TYR A 56 -2.29 9.43 -2.46
N ALA A 57 -0.97 9.54 -2.46
CA ALA A 57 -0.23 9.88 -3.67
C ALA A 57 1.08 9.09 -3.73
N ALA A 58 1.38 8.52 -4.89
CA ALA A 58 2.68 7.93 -5.16
C ALA A 58 3.67 9.03 -5.58
N TYR A 59 4.93 8.91 -5.14
CA TYR A 59 6.01 9.79 -5.58
C TYR A 59 6.96 9.02 -6.49
N TYR A 60 7.49 9.76 -7.46
CA TYR A 60 8.50 9.22 -8.37
C TYR A 60 9.75 8.77 -7.60
N SER A 61 10.26 7.61 -7.99
CA SER A 61 11.57 7.11 -7.61
C SER A 61 12.32 6.76 -8.89
N PRO A 62 13.59 7.18 -9.04
CA PRO A 62 14.41 6.76 -10.18
C PRO A 62 14.78 5.27 -10.12
N TYR A 63 14.63 4.62 -8.95
CA TYR A 63 14.98 3.24 -8.71
C TYR A 63 13.74 2.34 -8.62
N ARG A 64 13.69 1.27 -9.43
CA ARG A 64 12.56 0.30 -9.49
C ARG A 64 12.36 -0.52 -8.21
N HIS A 65 13.44 -0.67 -7.45
CA HIS A 65 13.47 -1.37 -6.17
C HIS A 65 13.15 -0.41 -4.99
N THR A 66 12.64 0.79 -5.27
CA THR A 66 12.22 1.77 -4.26
C THR A 66 10.82 2.29 -4.61
N LEU A 67 9.93 2.32 -3.62
CA LEU A 67 8.62 2.95 -3.73
C LEU A 67 8.49 4.05 -2.68
N ARG A 68 7.81 5.13 -3.06
CA ARG A 68 7.53 6.27 -2.21
C ARG A 68 6.07 6.64 -2.32
N PHE A 69 5.43 6.89 -1.20
CA PHE A 69 4.05 7.33 -1.19
C PHE A 69 3.74 8.18 0.03
N LYS A 70 2.66 8.94 -0.05
CA LYS A 70 2.06 9.60 1.11
C LYS A 70 0.59 9.26 1.25
N TYR A 71 0.09 9.36 2.46
CA TYR A 71 -1.33 9.45 2.80
C TYR A 71 -1.48 10.37 4.01
N ASN A 72 -2.67 10.87 4.28
CA ASN A 72 -2.88 11.74 5.44
C ASN A 72 -3.25 10.90 6.67
N ALA A 73 -2.69 11.29 7.81
CA ALA A 73 -3.09 10.74 9.10
C ALA A 73 -4.60 10.96 9.31
N PHE A 74 -5.27 9.97 9.87
CA PHE A 74 -6.69 9.99 10.12
C PHE A 74 -6.97 9.50 11.55
N GLN A 75 -8.14 9.86 12.07
CA GLN A 75 -8.61 9.32 13.33
C GLN A 75 -9.28 7.98 13.10
N SER A 76 -8.78 6.93 13.76
CA SER A 76 -9.41 5.61 13.70
C SER A 76 -10.85 5.67 14.25
N LEU A 77 -11.78 4.95 13.62
CA LEU A 77 -13.18 4.83 14.06
C LEU A 77 -13.33 4.36 15.52
N ARG A 78 -12.29 3.75 16.10
CA ARG A 78 -12.27 3.26 17.49
C ARG A 78 -11.60 4.22 18.47
N ASN A 79 -11.33 5.48 18.09
CA ASN A 79 -10.62 6.47 18.93
C ASN A 79 -9.29 5.98 19.53
N ASN A 80 -8.64 5.02 18.86
CA ASN A 80 -7.31 4.59 19.28
C ASN A 80 -6.28 5.63 18.84
N PRO A 81 -5.47 6.19 19.76
CA PRO A 81 -4.44 7.19 19.42
C PRO A 81 -3.25 6.58 18.69
N VAL A 82 -3.19 5.25 18.60
CA VAL A 82 -2.14 4.50 17.92
C VAL A 82 -2.77 3.64 16.83
N VAL A 83 -2.14 3.67 15.65
CA VAL A 83 -2.46 2.79 14.52
C VAL A 83 -1.18 2.13 14.03
N TYR A 84 -1.29 0.89 13.60
CA TYR A 84 -0.22 0.11 12.99
C TYR A 84 -0.48 0.05 11.50
N LEU A 85 0.53 0.43 10.70
CA LEU A 85 0.49 0.30 9.26
C LEU A 85 1.13 -1.03 8.87
N GLN A 86 0.35 -1.92 8.25
CA GLN A 86 0.83 -3.16 7.67
C GLN A 86 0.75 -3.08 6.15
N CYS A 87 1.86 -3.26 5.47
CA CYS A 87 1.94 -3.26 4.02
C CYS A 87 2.50 -4.58 3.47
N GLU A 88 1.81 -5.14 2.49
CA GLU A 88 2.26 -6.25 1.68
C GLU A 88 2.94 -5.71 0.43
N LEU A 89 4.23 -6.04 0.29
CA LEU A 89 5.04 -5.72 -0.87
C LEU A 89 5.23 -6.96 -1.72
N VAL A 90 5.16 -6.78 -3.04
CA VAL A 90 5.46 -7.84 -4.01
C VAL A 90 6.75 -7.46 -4.73
N VAL A 91 7.65 -8.43 -4.84
CA VAL A 91 8.88 -8.32 -5.64
C VAL A 91 8.65 -9.07 -6.95
N CYS A 92 8.90 -8.43 -8.08
CA CYS A 92 8.85 -9.08 -9.39
C CYS A 92 10.13 -8.83 -10.17
N ARG A 93 10.37 -9.63 -11.22
CA ARG A 93 11.34 -9.26 -12.24
C ARG A 93 10.83 -8.07 -13.05
N ALA A 94 11.72 -7.14 -13.34
CA ALA A 94 11.50 -6.03 -14.24
C ALA A 94 11.15 -6.58 -15.62
N TYR A 95 10.21 -5.92 -16.29
CA TYR A 95 9.74 -6.25 -17.65
C TYR A 95 9.04 -7.62 -17.78
N ASP A 96 8.74 -8.30 -16.69
CA ASP A 96 7.81 -9.42 -16.72
C ASP A 96 6.36 -8.89 -16.77
N TYR A 97 5.82 -8.83 -17.98
CA TYR A 97 4.47 -8.34 -18.26
C TYR A 97 3.36 -9.25 -17.72
N SER A 98 3.68 -10.50 -17.36
CA SER A 98 2.74 -11.42 -16.73
C SER A 98 2.68 -11.24 -15.21
N SER A 99 3.67 -10.57 -14.64
CA SER A 99 3.86 -10.45 -13.18
C SER A 99 2.75 -9.68 -12.49
N ARG A 100 2.58 -9.98 -11.18
CA ARG A 100 1.64 -9.23 -10.33
C ARG A 100 1.95 -7.74 -10.27
N CYS A 101 3.22 -7.35 -10.38
CA CYS A 101 3.64 -5.94 -10.40
C CYS A 101 3.12 -5.22 -11.64
N TYR A 102 3.16 -5.85 -12.82
CA TYR A 102 2.65 -5.26 -14.06
C TYR A 102 1.11 -5.21 -14.11
N GLN A 103 0.44 -6.21 -13.53
CA GLN A 103 -1.03 -6.24 -13.44
C GLN A 103 -1.62 -5.04 -12.68
N GLY A 104 -0.85 -4.37 -11.81
CA GLY A 104 -1.28 -3.16 -11.11
C GLY A 104 -2.54 -3.34 -10.26
N CYS A 105 -3.50 -2.41 -10.38
CA CYS A 105 -4.77 -2.49 -9.67
C CYS A 105 -5.69 -3.56 -10.28
N VAL A 106 -5.98 -4.62 -9.54
CA VAL A 106 -6.92 -5.67 -9.95
C VAL A 106 -8.23 -5.50 -9.20
N ARG A 107 -9.24 -4.98 -9.90
CA ARG A 107 -10.61 -4.90 -9.37
C ARG A 107 -11.32 -6.23 -9.64
N ARG A 108 -12.00 -6.77 -8.63
CA ARG A 108 -12.89 -7.92 -8.82
C ARG A 108 -14.01 -7.48 -9.77
N SER A 109 -14.13 -8.10 -10.95
CA SER A 109 -15.30 -7.95 -11.80
C SER A 109 -16.55 -8.35 -11.01
N LYS A 110 -17.63 -7.56 -11.11
CA LYS A 110 -18.94 -8.00 -10.65
C LYS A 110 -19.26 -9.25 -11.46
N ARG A 111 -19.44 -10.40 -10.79
CA ARG A 111 -20.03 -11.56 -11.46
C ARG A 111 -21.42 -11.13 -11.95
N GLU A 112 -21.66 -11.20 -13.25
CA GLU A 112 -23.02 -11.14 -13.78
C GLU A 112 -23.78 -12.31 -13.14
N ALA A 113 -24.79 -11.99 -12.34
CA ALA A 113 -25.77 -12.98 -11.95
C ALA A 113 -26.71 -13.12 -13.15
N ASN A 114 -26.48 -14.16 -13.97
CA ASN A 114 -27.49 -14.56 -14.95
C ASN A 114 -28.79 -14.81 -14.19
N SER A 115 -29.82 -14.02 -14.50
CA SER A 115 -31.21 -14.25 -14.09
C SER A 115 -31.91 -15.11 -15.13
#